data_AF-A0A520HZE0-F1
#
_entry.id   AF-A0A520HZE0-F1
#
_cell.length_a   1.000
_cell.length_b   1.000
_cell.length_c   1.000
_cell.angle_alpha   90.00
_cell.angle_beta   90.00
_cell.angle_gamma   90.00
#
_symmetry.space_group_name_H-M   'P 1'
#
loop_
_entity.id
_entity.type
_entity.pdbx_description
1 polymer ?
#
loop_
_entity_poly.entity_id
_entity_poly.type
_entity_poly.pdbx_seq_one_letter_code
_entity_poly.pdbx_strand_id
1 'polypeptide(L)'
;DHSHAMMEPHATMAAWDGDKLTMWTSNQMIAWGKGDVAKTLGIPKENVRLISPYVGGGFGGKLFVRTDAILAALGAKAAGRPVKVALQRPLMFNNTTHRPATMQRIRIGADKSGKITAIAHESGSGDLPGGGPETATSQTRLMYAGANRLTSLRLAVLDLPEGNAMRAPGEAPGLMALEIAMDEMAEKLNMDPVRFRVLNDTQVDPEKPERRYSHRQFIQCLEQGAEKFGWDKRNAKPAQVRDGNWLVGMGMAAGFRNNMLMKSAARVGIDKKGMVTVATDMTDIGTGTYTIIAQTAAETMGVDMDKVIVLLGDSSFPASAGSGGQWGANNSTAGVYAACMKLRETIALKAGFNSADVQFADGKVRSGNRSIS
;
A
#
# COMPACT_ATOMS: atom_id res chain seq x y z
N ASP A 1 -11.72 12.92 -12.78
CA ASP A 1 -11.55 12.01 -11.63
C ASP A 1 -11.24 10.59 -12.07
N HIS A 2 -10.75 9.75 -11.17
CA HIS A 2 -10.59 8.30 -11.39
C HIS A 2 -11.36 7.50 -10.34
N SER A 3 -11.87 6.31 -10.70
CA SER A 3 -12.54 5.40 -9.76
C SER A 3 -11.79 4.08 -9.62
N HIS A 4 -11.89 3.44 -8.46
CA HIS A 4 -11.18 2.20 -8.13
C HIS A 4 -11.62 1.02 -8.98
N ALA A 5 -12.91 0.96 -9.31
CA ALA A 5 -13.54 -0.08 -10.14
C ALA A 5 -13.12 -1.53 -9.81
N MET A 6 -12.88 -1.83 -8.53
CA MET A 6 -12.60 -3.19 -8.05
C MET A 6 -13.75 -4.14 -8.41
N MET A 7 -13.42 -5.37 -8.81
CA MET A 7 -14.39 -6.31 -9.38
C MET A 7 -15.48 -6.72 -8.40
N GLU A 8 -15.12 -6.97 -7.15
CA GLU A 8 -16.09 -7.21 -6.08
C GLU A 8 -16.68 -5.86 -5.59
N PRO A 9 -18.01 -5.63 -5.73
CA PRO A 9 -18.65 -4.45 -5.15
C PRO A 9 -18.46 -4.36 -3.64
N HIS A 10 -18.65 -3.18 -3.05
CA HIS A 10 -18.78 -3.10 -1.60
C HIS A 10 -20.02 -3.89 -1.16
N ALA A 11 -19.81 -4.82 -0.24
CA ALA A 11 -20.87 -5.66 0.29
C ALA A 11 -20.58 -6.03 1.73
N THR A 12 -21.64 -6.07 2.53
CA THR A 12 -21.58 -6.44 3.94
C THR A 12 -22.82 -7.25 4.32
N MET A 13 -22.60 -8.33 5.07
CA MET A 13 -23.62 -9.02 5.84
C MET A 13 -23.41 -8.74 7.33
N ALA A 14 -24.47 -8.37 8.04
CA ALA A 14 -24.44 -8.09 9.47
C ALA A 14 -25.42 -8.98 10.22
N ALA A 15 -25.05 -9.41 11.42
CA ALA A 15 -25.88 -10.16 12.34
C ALA A 15 -25.67 -9.66 13.78
N TRP A 16 -26.77 -9.56 14.53
CA TRP A 16 -26.76 -9.19 15.94
C TRP A 16 -27.10 -10.40 16.81
N ASP A 17 -26.40 -10.53 17.93
CA ASP A 17 -26.70 -11.43 19.03
C ASP A 17 -26.74 -10.61 20.32
N GLY A 18 -27.95 -10.26 20.76
CA GLY A 18 -28.16 -9.18 21.74
C GLY A 18 -27.48 -7.89 21.28
N ASP A 19 -26.54 -7.39 22.07
CA ASP A 19 -25.79 -6.16 21.79
C ASP A 19 -24.50 -6.38 20.98
N LYS A 20 -24.19 -7.63 20.59
CA LYS A 20 -22.98 -7.96 19.84
C LYS A 20 -23.26 -8.01 18.34
N LEU A 21 -22.48 -7.26 17.58
CA LEU A 21 -22.55 -7.16 16.14
C LEU A 21 -21.39 -7.92 15.48
N THR A 22 -21.71 -8.88 14.61
CA THR A 22 -20.75 -9.50 13.69
C THR A 22 -21.04 -9.04 12.26
N MET A 23 -20.00 -8.63 11.54
CA MET A 23 -20.09 -8.19 10.15
C MET A 23 -19.09 -8.93 9.27
N TRP A 24 -19.59 -9.59 8.23
CA TRP A 24 -18.80 -10.11 7.12
C TRP A 24 -18.80 -9.04 6.03
N THR A 25 -17.65 -8.41 5.80
CA THR A 25 -17.53 -7.24 4.95
C THR A 25 -16.35 -7.38 4.00
N SER A 26 -16.19 -6.40 3.10
CA SER A 26 -15.06 -6.30 2.20
C SER A 26 -14.28 -5.01 2.52
N ASN A 27 -13.26 -5.13 3.38
CA ASN A 27 -12.54 -3.98 3.95
C ASN A 27 -11.03 -4.22 4.04
N GLN A 28 -10.21 -3.20 3.80
CA GLN A 28 -8.73 -3.27 3.83
C GLN A 28 -8.13 -3.09 5.23
N MET A 29 -8.85 -2.46 6.16
CA MET A 29 -8.35 -1.97 7.46
C MET A 29 -9.27 -2.44 8.60
N ILE A 30 -9.08 -3.69 9.05
CA ILE A 30 -9.97 -4.33 10.05
C ILE A 30 -10.01 -3.56 11.37
N ALA A 31 -8.85 -3.21 11.94
CA ALA A 31 -8.76 -2.46 13.20
C ALA A 31 -9.41 -1.06 13.12
N TRP A 32 -9.27 -0.36 11.99
CA TRP A 32 -9.89 0.95 11.77
C TRP A 32 -11.40 0.79 11.59
N GLY A 33 -11.81 -0.09 10.68
CA GLY A 33 -13.22 -0.34 10.39
C GLY A 33 -14.00 -0.74 11.64
N LYS A 34 -13.42 -1.58 12.52
CA LYS A 34 -14.06 -1.97 13.79
C LYS A 34 -14.30 -0.75 14.70
N GLY A 35 -13.33 0.16 14.78
CA GLY A 35 -13.46 1.39 15.56
C GLY A 35 -14.50 2.34 14.96
N ASP A 36 -14.47 2.52 13.64
CA ASP A 36 -15.37 3.42 12.93
C ASP A 36 -16.82 2.94 12.99
N VAL A 37 -17.08 1.64 12.77
CA VAL A 37 -18.43 1.05 12.94
C VAL A 37 -18.94 1.29 14.36
N ALA A 38 -18.13 0.99 15.39
CA ALA A 38 -18.54 1.16 16.77
C ALA A 38 -18.88 2.62 17.09
N LYS A 39 -18.04 3.56 16.63
CA LYS A 39 -18.25 4.99 16.79
C LYS A 39 -19.50 5.48 16.07
N THR A 40 -19.71 5.06 14.81
CA THR A 40 -20.89 5.46 14.01
C THR A 40 -22.19 4.93 14.59
N LEU A 41 -22.20 3.71 15.14
CA LEU A 41 -23.39 3.10 15.73
C LEU A 41 -23.62 3.48 17.20
N GLY A 42 -22.65 4.15 17.84
CA GLY A 42 -22.74 4.51 19.27
C GLY A 42 -22.72 3.30 20.21
N ILE A 43 -21.96 2.25 19.88
CA ILE A 43 -21.84 1.02 20.70
C ILE A 43 -20.40 0.77 21.14
N PRO A 44 -20.15 -0.02 22.21
CA PRO A 44 -18.80 -0.36 22.63
C PRO A 44 -18.01 -1.09 21.52
N LYS A 45 -16.72 -0.78 21.39
CA LYS A 45 -15.86 -1.34 20.32
C LYS A 45 -15.75 -2.86 20.44
N GLU A 46 -15.69 -3.38 21.65
CA GLU A 46 -15.65 -4.81 21.99
C GLU A 46 -16.90 -5.57 21.52
N ASN A 47 -18.03 -4.89 21.35
CA ASN A 47 -19.25 -5.49 20.83
C ASN A 47 -19.26 -5.61 19.29
N VAL A 48 -18.22 -5.12 18.60
CA VAL A 48 -18.09 -5.24 17.14
C VAL A 48 -17.04 -6.28 16.77
N ARG A 49 -17.41 -7.21 15.88
CA ARG A 49 -16.50 -8.12 15.19
C ARG A 49 -16.61 -7.91 13.67
N LEU A 50 -15.52 -7.48 13.04
CA LEU A 50 -15.38 -7.46 11.59
C LEU A 50 -14.63 -8.70 11.09
N ILE A 51 -15.13 -9.28 10.00
CA ILE A 51 -14.59 -10.46 9.33
C ILE A 51 -14.51 -10.15 7.82
N SER A 52 -13.31 -10.21 7.25
CA SER A 52 -13.02 -9.91 5.83
C SER A 52 -11.75 -10.68 5.39
N PRO A 53 -11.76 -12.03 5.45
CA PRO A 53 -10.58 -12.85 5.12
C PRO A 53 -10.17 -12.75 3.64
N TYR A 54 -11.13 -12.55 2.74
CA TYR A 54 -10.90 -12.40 1.30
C TYR A 54 -11.57 -11.12 0.81
N VAL A 55 -10.83 -10.33 0.03
CA VAL A 55 -11.31 -9.07 -0.56
C VAL A 55 -11.00 -9.07 -2.04
N GLY A 56 -12.03 -8.94 -2.89
CA GLY A 56 -11.94 -8.93 -4.35
C GLY A 56 -11.46 -7.59 -4.93
N GLY A 57 -10.33 -7.10 -4.40
CA GLY A 57 -9.73 -5.82 -4.74
C GLY A 57 -10.37 -4.64 -4.00
N GLY A 58 -9.59 -3.58 -3.81
CA GLY A 58 -10.05 -2.34 -3.16
C GLY A 58 -9.31 -1.10 -3.65
N PHE A 59 -8.00 -1.20 -3.85
CA PHE A 59 -7.16 -0.14 -4.45
C PHE A 59 -7.26 1.22 -3.75
N GLY A 60 -7.65 1.26 -2.47
CA GLY A 60 -7.92 2.48 -1.70
C GLY A 60 -9.40 2.66 -1.35
N GLY A 61 -10.32 2.22 -2.21
CA GLY A 61 -11.77 2.42 -2.06
C GLY A 61 -12.40 1.60 -0.93
N LYS A 62 -11.66 0.62 -0.38
CA LYS A 62 -12.08 -0.19 0.77
C LYS A 62 -11.24 0.09 2.04
N LEU A 63 -10.54 1.23 2.10
CA LEU A 63 -9.76 1.62 3.30
C LEU A 63 -10.65 1.97 4.50
N PHE A 64 -11.82 2.55 4.27
CA PHE A 64 -12.72 3.00 5.34
C PHE A 64 -14.11 2.37 5.22
N VAL A 65 -14.90 2.46 6.28
CA VAL A 65 -16.27 1.93 6.35
C VAL A 65 -17.17 2.65 5.35
N ARG A 66 -17.95 1.90 4.58
CA ARG A 66 -18.87 2.42 3.57
C ARG A 66 -20.33 2.18 3.95
N THR A 67 -21.22 2.72 3.13
CA THR A 67 -22.67 2.72 3.34
C THR A 67 -23.24 1.30 3.47
N ASP A 68 -22.73 0.32 2.71
CA ASP A 68 -23.14 -1.07 2.80
C ASP A 68 -22.99 -1.65 4.21
N ALA A 69 -21.90 -1.32 4.89
CA ALA A 69 -21.62 -1.81 6.23
C ALA A 69 -22.60 -1.25 7.27
N ILE A 70 -22.79 0.07 7.28
CA ILE A 70 -23.69 0.72 8.25
C ILE A 70 -25.15 0.36 7.98
N LEU A 71 -25.58 0.35 6.71
CA LEU A 71 -26.95 -0.03 6.34
C LEU A 71 -27.24 -1.50 6.66
N ALA A 72 -26.28 -2.42 6.46
CA ALA A 72 -26.44 -3.80 6.87
C ALA A 72 -26.60 -3.93 8.38
N ALA A 73 -25.78 -3.24 9.17
CA ALA A 73 -25.85 -3.28 10.63
C ALA A 73 -27.19 -2.72 11.16
N LEU A 74 -27.62 -1.56 10.67
CA LEU A 74 -28.90 -0.96 11.06
C LEU A 74 -30.09 -1.82 10.61
N GLY A 75 -30.05 -2.32 9.37
CA GLY A 75 -31.09 -3.20 8.82
C GLY A 75 -31.22 -4.50 9.60
N ALA A 76 -30.10 -5.13 9.96
CA ALA A 76 -30.10 -6.36 10.75
C ALA A 76 -30.69 -6.14 12.15
N LYS A 77 -30.38 -5.00 12.78
CA LYS A 77 -30.92 -4.63 14.09
C LYS A 77 -32.42 -4.41 14.03
N ALA A 78 -32.89 -3.63 13.04
CA ALA A 78 -34.31 -3.34 12.86
C ALA A 78 -35.15 -4.57 12.51
N ALA A 79 -34.59 -5.49 11.70
CA ALA A 79 -35.30 -6.68 11.24
C ALA A 79 -35.23 -7.87 12.21
N GLY A 80 -34.41 -7.79 13.28
CA GLY A 80 -34.17 -8.89 14.22
C GLY A 80 -33.59 -10.14 13.56
N ARG A 81 -32.89 -10.00 12.43
CA ARG A 81 -32.34 -11.12 11.64
C ARG A 81 -31.13 -10.65 10.84
N PRO A 82 -30.24 -11.57 10.39
CA PRO A 82 -29.12 -11.18 9.53
C PRO A 82 -29.57 -10.48 8.24
N VAL A 83 -28.88 -9.40 7.86
CA VAL A 83 -29.13 -8.63 6.65
C VAL A 83 -27.85 -8.48 5.85
N LYS A 84 -27.96 -8.66 4.53
CA LYS A 84 -26.88 -8.38 3.57
C LYS A 84 -27.21 -7.18 2.69
N VAL A 85 -26.24 -6.32 2.48
CA VAL A 85 -26.31 -5.16 1.58
C VAL A 85 -25.13 -5.24 0.64
N ALA A 86 -25.37 -5.08 -0.66
CA ALA A 86 -24.34 -4.95 -1.68
C ALA A 86 -24.64 -3.74 -2.54
N LEU A 87 -23.65 -2.87 -2.77
CA LEU A 87 -23.82 -1.71 -3.62
C LEU A 87 -23.86 -2.16 -5.09
N GLN A 88 -24.89 -1.75 -5.81
CA GLN A 88 -24.96 -1.99 -7.25
C GLN A 88 -23.86 -1.20 -7.95
N ARG A 89 -23.23 -1.81 -8.97
CA ARG A 89 -22.10 -1.22 -9.70
C ARG A 89 -22.34 0.23 -10.15
N PRO A 90 -23.49 0.60 -10.75
CA PRO A 90 -23.71 1.98 -11.21
C PRO A 90 -23.71 3.01 -10.07
N LEU A 91 -24.12 2.61 -8.85
CA LEU A 91 -24.17 3.50 -7.69
C LEU A 91 -22.78 3.76 -7.11
N MET A 92 -21.86 2.81 -7.21
CA MET A 92 -20.55 2.88 -6.55
C MET A 92 -19.75 4.13 -6.94
N PHE A 93 -19.82 4.56 -8.20
CA PHE A 93 -19.02 5.67 -8.72
C PHE A 93 -19.33 7.02 -8.05
N ASN A 94 -20.54 7.20 -7.50
CA ASN A 94 -20.94 8.42 -6.79
C ASN A 94 -21.29 8.19 -5.31
N ASN A 95 -21.58 6.95 -4.91
CA ASN A 95 -21.85 6.61 -3.51
C ASN A 95 -20.57 6.46 -2.68
N THR A 96 -19.49 6.01 -3.32
CA THR A 96 -18.20 5.76 -2.67
C THR A 96 -17.23 6.89 -2.97
N THR A 97 -15.93 6.67 -2.75
CA THR A 97 -14.91 7.69 -2.98
C THR A 97 -14.34 7.61 -4.39
N HIS A 98 -13.70 8.69 -4.83
CA HIS A 98 -12.92 8.72 -6.07
C HIS A 98 -11.55 9.36 -5.82
N ARG A 99 -10.60 9.18 -6.74
CA ARG A 99 -9.41 10.03 -6.75
C ARG A 99 -9.81 11.42 -7.22
N PRO A 100 -9.50 12.49 -6.48
CA PRO A 100 -9.73 13.86 -6.95
C PRO A 100 -8.97 14.14 -8.24
N ALA A 101 -9.62 14.83 -9.17
CA ALA A 101 -8.96 15.47 -10.30
C ALA A 101 -7.93 16.48 -9.80
N THR A 102 -6.84 16.62 -10.55
CA THR A 102 -5.78 17.58 -10.24
C THR A 102 -5.55 18.55 -11.40
N MET A 103 -5.29 19.81 -11.06
CA MET A 103 -4.77 20.81 -11.98
C MET A 103 -3.38 21.20 -11.49
N GLN A 104 -2.37 20.85 -12.28
CA GLN A 104 -0.97 20.95 -11.86
C GLN A 104 -0.21 21.95 -12.74
N ARG A 105 0.60 22.79 -12.11
CA ARG A 105 1.53 23.70 -12.78
C ARG A 105 2.95 23.36 -12.36
N ILE A 106 3.77 22.95 -13.33
CA ILE A 106 5.17 22.59 -13.12
C ILE A 106 6.07 23.56 -13.88
N ARG A 107 7.13 24.02 -13.23
CA ARG A 107 8.17 24.88 -13.81
C ARG A 107 9.52 24.34 -13.38
N ILE A 108 10.37 23.98 -14.35
CA ILE A 108 11.70 23.44 -14.11
C ILE A 108 12.71 24.37 -14.78
N GLY A 109 13.73 24.77 -14.03
CA GLY A 109 14.90 25.48 -14.52
C GLY A 109 16.13 24.59 -14.39
N ALA A 110 16.91 24.48 -15.46
CA ALA A 110 18.21 23.81 -15.45
C ALA A 110 19.26 24.70 -16.10
N ASP A 111 20.52 24.49 -15.74
CA ASP A 111 21.65 25.13 -16.41
C ASP A 111 21.97 24.46 -17.76
N LYS A 112 22.97 25.00 -18.48
CA LYS A 112 23.41 24.48 -19.77
C LYS A 112 23.99 23.05 -19.70
N SER A 113 24.40 22.59 -18.52
CA SER A 113 24.88 21.21 -18.32
C SER A 113 23.71 20.23 -18.13
N GLY A 114 22.48 20.73 -17.97
CA GLY A 114 21.28 19.95 -17.71
C GLY A 114 21.02 19.70 -16.22
N LYS A 115 21.77 20.33 -15.31
CA LYS A 115 21.49 20.24 -13.87
C LYS A 115 20.33 21.14 -13.50
N ILE A 116 19.31 20.57 -12.86
CA ILE A 116 18.16 21.30 -12.34
C ILE A 116 18.65 22.23 -11.21
N THR A 117 18.38 23.52 -11.34
CA THR A 117 18.70 24.55 -10.35
C THR A 117 17.46 25.05 -9.62
N ALA A 118 16.29 24.97 -10.26
CA ALA A 118 15.01 25.37 -9.70
C ALA A 118 13.88 24.43 -10.11
N ILE A 119 12.99 24.09 -9.18
CA ILE A 119 11.77 23.33 -9.45
C ILE A 119 10.58 23.89 -8.67
N ALA A 120 9.51 24.21 -9.37
CA ALA A 120 8.24 24.59 -8.77
C ALA A 120 7.13 23.65 -9.23
N HIS A 121 6.39 23.08 -8.28
CA HIS A 121 5.22 22.24 -8.56
C HIS A 121 4.07 22.65 -7.64
N GLU A 122 3.01 23.18 -8.25
CA GLU A 122 1.78 23.56 -7.57
C GLU A 122 0.65 22.66 -8.07
N SER A 123 -0.16 22.12 -7.16
CA SER A 123 -1.29 21.27 -7.49
C SER A 123 -2.57 21.76 -6.81
N GLY A 124 -3.60 21.99 -7.61
CA GLY A 124 -4.98 22.17 -7.16
C GLY A 124 -5.77 20.88 -7.24
N SER A 125 -6.60 20.62 -6.23
CA SER A 125 -7.64 19.56 -6.23
C SER A 125 -8.86 20.07 -5.47
N GLY A 126 -9.97 19.36 -5.50
CA GLY A 126 -11.16 19.71 -4.71
C GLY A 126 -11.76 18.52 -4.01
N ASP A 127 -12.45 18.80 -2.91
CA ASP A 127 -13.13 17.81 -2.07
C ASP A 127 -14.30 18.48 -1.31
N LEU A 128 -15.11 17.69 -0.60
CA LEU A 128 -16.18 18.18 0.26
C LEU A 128 -15.64 19.09 1.40
N PRO A 129 -16.51 19.89 2.06
CA PRO A 129 -16.12 20.65 3.25
C PRO A 129 -15.49 19.74 4.32
N GLY A 130 -14.27 20.10 4.78
CA GLY A 130 -13.50 19.30 5.74
C GLY A 130 -12.73 18.12 5.13
N GLY A 131 -12.82 17.94 3.82
CA GLY A 131 -12.02 16.99 3.04
C GLY A 131 -10.54 17.39 2.90
N GLY A 132 -9.78 16.57 2.18
CA GLY A 132 -8.33 16.71 2.05
C GLY A 132 -7.85 16.87 0.60
N PRO A 133 -6.67 17.46 0.36
CA PRO A 133 -6.13 17.57 -0.99
C PRO A 133 -5.57 16.24 -1.50
N GLU A 134 -5.63 16.02 -2.81
CA GLU A 134 -4.76 15.03 -3.47
C GLU A 134 -3.32 15.58 -3.46
N THR A 135 -2.42 14.87 -2.77
CA THR A 135 -1.08 15.36 -2.41
C THR A 135 -0.04 15.24 -3.54
N ALA A 136 -0.40 15.69 -4.74
CA ALA A 136 0.31 15.46 -6.00
C ALA A 136 1.69 16.14 -6.14
N THR A 137 2.12 16.93 -5.15
CA THR A 137 3.46 17.55 -5.13
C THR A 137 4.47 16.78 -4.30
N SER A 138 4.06 15.72 -3.59
CA SER A 138 4.87 15.03 -2.58
C SER A 138 6.17 14.44 -3.14
N GLN A 139 6.10 13.73 -4.27
CA GLN A 139 7.27 13.18 -4.95
C GLN A 139 8.25 14.27 -5.39
N THR A 140 7.74 15.45 -5.77
CA THR A 140 8.58 16.53 -6.30
C THR A 140 9.58 16.99 -5.25
N ARG A 141 9.22 16.94 -3.97
CA ARG A 141 10.12 17.34 -2.87
C ARG A 141 11.39 16.49 -2.79
N LEU A 142 11.29 15.23 -3.20
CA LEU A 142 12.28 14.19 -2.90
C LEU A 142 12.96 13.60 -4.15
N MET A 143 12.29 13.62 -5.29
CA MET A 143 12.65 12.76 -6.42
C MET A 143 13.90 13.21 -7.18
N TYR A 144 14.04 14.49 -7.48
CA TYR A 144 15.18 15.03 -8.23
C TYR A 144 15.91 16.12 -7.44
N ALA A 145 17.21 16.27 -7.70
CA ALA A 145 18.02 17.36 -7.19
C ALA A 145 17.48 18.75 -7.61
N GLY A 146 18.09 19.80 -7.07
CA GLY A 146 17.74 21.20 -7.38
C GLY A 146 17.57 22.02 -6.11
N ALA A 147 18.44 23.03 -5.94
CA ALA A 147 18.56 23.77 -4.69
C ALA A 147 17.35 24.66 -4.39
N ASN A 148 16.72 25.24 -5.43
CA ASN A 148 15.61 26.18 -5.26
C ASN A 148 14.28 25.46 -5.52
N ARG A 149 13.39 25.41 -4.53
CA ARG A 149 12.20 24.57 -4.60
C ARG A 149 10.96 25.31 -4.14
N LEU A 150 9.85 25.10 -4.85
CA LEU A 150 8.51 25.52 -4.43
C LEU A 150 7.56 24.35 -4.62
N THR A 151 6.96 23.86 -3.54
CA THR A 151 5.84 22.91 -3.63
C THR A 151 4.63 23.46 -2.90
N SER A 152 3.45 23.25 -3.48
CA SER A 152 2.25 23.96 -3.05
C SER A 152 1.00 23.15 -3.36
N LEU A 153 0.11 23.04 -2.38
CA LEU A 153 -1.22 22.46 -2.57
C LEU A 153 -2.28 23.55 -2.47
N ARG A 154 -3.34 23.42 -3.28
CA ARG A 154 -4.55 24.24 -3.24
C ARG A 154 -5.75 23.31 -3.16
N LEU A 155 -6.65 23.57 -2.23
CA LEU A 155 -7.86 22.78 -2.02
C LEU A 155 -9.08 23.66 -2.29
N ALA A 156 -9.86 23.31 -3.30
CA ALA A 156 -11.18 23.87 -3.51
C ALA A 156 -12.23 23.07 -2.73
N VAL A 157 -13.30 23.73 -2.31
CA VAL A 157 -14.50 23.04 -1.81
C VAL A 157 -15.40 22.74 -3.02
N LEU A 158 -15.79 21.47 -3.19
CA LEU A 158 -16.63 20.99 -4.29
C LEU A 158 -17.78 20.13 -3.74
N ASP A 159 -18.96 20.26 -4.34
CA ASP A 159 -20.14 19.42 -4.04
C ASP A 159 -20.20 18.13 -4.88
N LEU A 160 -19.02 17.55 -5.15
CA LEU A 160 -18.88 16.22 -5.75
C LEU A 160 -18.88 15.14 -4.66
N PRO A 161 -19.02 13.84 -5.01
CA PRO A 161 -18.75 12.75 -4.07
C PRO A 161 -17.38 12.88 -3.38
N GLU A 162 -17.21 12.25 -2.21
CA GLU A 162 -15.99 12.37 -1.41
C GLU A 162 -14.72 11.98 -2.19
N GLY A 163 -13.76 12.91 -2.26
CA GLY A 163 -12.43 12.68 -2.77
C GLY A 163 -11.57 11.94 -1.75
N ASN A 164 -10.97 10.80 -2.13
CA ASN A 164 -10.13 10.04 -1.20
C ASN A 164 -9.12 9.15 -1.92
N ALA A 165 -8.40 8.34 -1.13
CA ALA A 165 -7.32 7.50 -1.59
C ALA A 165 -7.73 6.53 -2.71
N MET A 166 -6.96 6.58 -3.79
CA MET A 166 -6.83 5.53 -4.81
C MET A 166 -5.35 5.20 -4.96
N ARG A 167 -5.00 3.96 -5.35
CA ARG A 167 -3.64 3.40 -5.38
C ARG A 167 -2.54 4.45 -5.70
N ALA A 168 -1.62 4.65 -4.75
CA ALA A 168 -0.68 5.79 -4.73
C ALA A 168 -1.39 7.18 -4.76
N PRO A 169 -2.11 7.56 -3.68
CA PRO A 169 -2.70 8.90 -3.56
C PRO A 169 -1.57 9.94 -3.53
N GLY A 170 -1.71 11.00 -4.32
CA GLY A 170 -0.68 12.00 -4.55
C GLY A 170 0.28 11.61 -5.67
N GLU A 171 1.18 10.65 -5.43
CA GLU A 171 2.28 10.36 -6.36
C GLU A 171 1.80 9.86 -7.73
N ALA A 172 0.65 9.19 -7.85
CA ALA A 172 0.13 8.79 -9.16
C ALA A 172 -0.15 10.01 -10.07
N PRO A 173 -1.11 10.91 -9.76
CA PRO A 173 -1.31 12.11 -10.57
C PRO A 173 -0.11 13.06 -10.56
N GLY A 174 0.65 13.08 -9.47
CA GLY A 174 1.87 13.89 -9.34
C GLY A 174 2.95 13.51 -10.35
N LEU A 175 3.19 12.22 -10.53
CA LEU A 175 4.15 11.70 -11.51
C LEU A 175 3.61 11.79 -12.94
N MET A 176 2.29 11.66 -13.14
CA MET A 176 1.69 11.88 -14.46
C MET A 176 2.06 13.26 -15.03
N ALA A 177 2.08 14.30 -14.20
CA ALA A 177 2.49 15.64 -14.62
C ALA A 177 4.01 15.83 -14.59
N LEU A 178 4.67 15.45 -13.48
CA LEU A 178 6.11 15.68 -13.29
C LEU A 178 6.95 14.98 -14.35
N GLU A 179 6.65 13.73 -14.67
CA GLU A 179 7.48 12.95 -15.59
C GLU A 179 7.34 13.38 -17.05
N ILE A 180 6.21 13.98 -17.42
CA ILE A 180 6.05 14.67 -18.72
C ILE A 180 6.89 15.95 -18.73
N ALA A 181 6.81 16.79 -17.68
CA ALA A 181 7.62 18.01 -17.60
C ALA A 181 9.14 17.72 -17.61
N MET A 182 9.56 16.59 -17.04
CA MET A 182 10.94 16.11 -17.11
C MET A 182 11.34 15.71 -18.55
N ASP A 183 10.44 15.10 -19.32
CA ASP A 183 10.68 14.74 -20.73
C ASP A 183 10.75 15.99 -21.62
N GLU A 184 9.83 16.94 -21.45
CA GLU A 184 9.85 18.24 -22.14
C GLU A 184 11.15 19.02 -21.85
N MET A 185 11.63 18.99 -20.60
CA MET A 185 12.88 19.65 -20.24
C MET A 185 14.09 18.96 -20.86
N ALA A 186 14.11 17.63 -20.90
CA ALA A 186 15.14 16.87 -21.59
C ALA A 186 15.16 17.17 -23.10
N GLU A 187 13.99 17.21 -23.73
CA GLU A 187 13.84 17.59 -25.15
C GLU A 187 14.35 19.01 -25.41
N LYS A 188 13.95 19.98 -24.57
CA LYS A 188 14.39 21.38 -24.69
C LYS A 188 15.90 21.56 -24.56
N LEU A 189 16.57 20.68 -23.81
CA LEU A 189 18.02 20.63 -23.67
C LEU A 189 18.70 19.75 -24.72
N ASN A 190 17.93 19.12 -25.62
CA ASN A 190 18.42 18.11 -26.56
C ASN A 190 19.22 16.99 -25.86
N MET A 191 18.71 16.54 -24.72
CA MET A 191 19.31 15.52 -23.88
C MET A 191 18.43 14.25 -23.87
N ASP A 192 19.07 13.08 -23.85
CA ASP A 192 18.33 11.84 -23.62
C ASP A 192 17.62 11.87 -22.24
N PRO A 193 16.33 11.52 -22.14
CA PRO A 193 15.55 11.66 -20.92
C PRO A 193 15.93 10.66 -19.82
N VAL A 194 16.57 9.53 -20.15
CA VAL A 194 17.20 8.64 -19.15
C VAL A 194 18.40 9.36 -18.55
N ARG A 195 19.29 9.90 -19.39
CA ARG A 195 20.48 10.62 -18.95
C ARG A 195 20.17 11.91 -18.19
N PHE A 196 19.13 12.64 -18.59
CA PHE A 196 18.67 13.82 -17.85
C PHE A 196 18.22 13.47 -16.41
N ARG A 197 17.52 12.34 -16.23
CA ARG A 197 17.11 11.86 -14.91
C ARG A 197 18.29 11.35 -14.08
N VAL A 198 19.21 10.60 -14.68
CA VAL A 198 20.44 10.13 -14.03
C VAL A 198 21.28 11.32 -13.56
N LEU A 199 21.43 12.34 -14.40
CA LEU A 199 22.16 13.56 -14.09
C LEU A 199 21.54 14.30 -12.90
N ASN A 200 20.22 14.22 -12.73
CA ASN A 200 19.47 14.92 -11.68
C ASN A 200 19.05 14.03 -10.51
N ASP A 201 19.71 12.88 -10.34
CA ASP A 201 19.55 12.06 -9.14
C ASP A 201 19.99 12.81 -7.87
N THR A 202 19.45 12.39 -6.73
CA THR A 202 19.85 12.86 -5.40
C THR A 202 19.92 11.68 -4.44
N GLN A 203 20.99 11.61 -3.65
CA GLN A 203 21.19 10.58 -2.61
C GLN A 203 20.77 11.08 -1.22
N VAL A 204 20.26 12.30 -1.14
CA VAL A 204 19.76 12.96 0.08
C VAL A 204 18.39 13.58 -0.17
N ASP A 205 17.68 13.90 0.90
CA ASP A 205 16.50 14.78 0.85
C ASP A 205 16.95 16.18 0.39
N PRO A 206 16.53 16.68 -0.80
CA PRO A 206 16.96 17.98 -1.30
C PRO A 206 16.58 19.16 -0.40
N GLU A 207 15.53 19.01 0.41
CA GLU A 207 15.10 20.03 1.38
C GLU A 207 15.87 19.92 2.71
N LYS A 208 16.55 18.78 2.96
CA LYS A 208 17.30 18.46 4.19
C LYS A 208 18.54 17.62 3.87
N PRO A 209 19.62 18.19 3.32
CA PRO A 209 20.74 17.43 2.77
C PRO A 209 21.49 16.52 3.76
N GLU A 210 21.37 16.77 5.06
CA GLU A 210 21.87 15.89 6.13
C GLU A 210 21.13 14.55 6.20
N ARG A 211 19.90 14.48 5.67
CA ARG A 211 19.07 13.30 5.65
C ARG A 211 19.30 12.50 4.38
N ARG A 212 20.04 11.40 4.50
CA ARG A 212 20.28 10.46 3.40
C ARG A 212 19.07 9.56 3.18
N TYR A 213 18.89 9.10 1.93
CA TYR A 213 18.07 7.92 1.68
C TYR A 213 18.68 6.70 2.39
N SER A 214 17.84 5.81 2.91
CA SER A 214 18.32 4.54 3.49
C SER A 214 19.03 3.70 2.44
N HIS A 215 18.42 3.59 1.25
CA HIS A 215 19.00 3.02 0.05
C HIS A 215 18.21 3.54 -1.17
N ARG A 216 18.90 3.94 -2.24
CA ARG A 216 18.26 4.47 -3.45
C ARG A 216 18.99 4.02 -4.71
N GLN A 217 18.38 3.08 -5.42
CA GLN A 217 18.93 2.50 -6.66
C GLN A 217 18.31 3.12 -7.93
N PHE A 218 17.98 4.40 -7.87
CA PHE A 218 17.24 5.08 -8.95
C PHE A 218 17.96 4.99 -10.31
N ILE A 219 19.25 5.33 -10.33
CA ILE A 219 20.09 5.26 -11.54
C ILE A 219 20.13 3.82 -12.08
N GLN A 220 20.32 2.84 -11.21
CA GLN A 220 20.40 1.42 -11.60
C GLN A 220 19.09 0.93 -12.22
N CYS A 221 17.93 1.33 -11.69
CA CYS A 221 16.63 1.01 -12.30
C CYS A 221 16.51 1.57 -13.71
N LEU A 222 16.96 2.81 -13.93
CA LEU A 222 16.89 3.45 -15.24
C LEU A 222 17.84 2.79 -16.25
N GLU A 223 19.09 2.53 -15.85
CA GLU A 223 20.10 1.97 -16.75
C GLU A 223 19.78 0.52 -17.13
N GLN A 224 19.41 -0.32 -16.17
CA GLN A 224 18.99 -1.70 -16.45
C GLN A 224 17.68 -1.74 -17.24
N GLY A 225 16.74 -0.84 -16.95
CA GLY A 225 15.51 -0.71 -17.72
C GLY A 225 15.79 -0.34 -19.18
N ALA A 226 16.65 0.66 -19.40
CA ALA A 226 17.04 1.10 -20.73
C ALA A 226 17.74 -0.01 -21.54
N GLU A 227 18.69 -0.72 -20.93
CA GLU A 227 19.39 -1.84 -21.55
C GLU A 227 18.42 -2.95 -21.96
N LYS A 228 17.60 -3.44 -21.02
CA LYS A 228 16.68 -4.56 -21.27
C LYS A 228 15.55 -4.20 -22.24
N PHE A 229 15.12 -2.94 -22.26
CA PHE A 229 14.10 -2.46 -23.18
C PHE A 229 14.63 -2.27 -24.62
N GLY A 230 15.96 -2.15 -24.80
CA GLY A 230 16.55 -1.76 -26.07
C GLY A 230 16.36 -0.27 -26.36
N TRP A 231 16.54 0.58 -25.35
CA TRP A 231 16.34 2.03 -25.44
C TRP A 231 17.28 2.71 -26.44
N ASP A 232 18.44 2.11 -26.70
CA ASP A 232 19.39 2.54 -27.72
C ASP A 232 18.79 2.57 -29.14
N LYS A 233 17.71 1.83 -29.37
CA LYS A 233 16.97 1.80 -30.65
C LYS A 233 15.98 2.97 -30.82
N ARG A 234 15.76 3.78 -29.78
CA ARG A 234 14.83 4.90 -29.85
C ARG A 234 15.31 5.95 -30.86
N ASN A 235 14.40 6.36 -31.76
CA ASN A 235 14.60 7.60 -32.51
C ASN A 235 14.23 8.79 -31.63
N ALA A 236 15.20 9.67 -31.35
CA ALA A 236 14.99 10.85 -30.50
C ALA A 236 14.06 11.89 -31.14
N LYS A 237 13.93 11.90 -32.47
CA LYS A 237 12.98 12.77 -33.17
C LYS A 237 11.59 12.10 -33.20
N PRO A 238 10.53 12.76 -32.73
CA PRO A 238 9.18 12.20 -32.78
C PRO A 238 8.71 11.83 -34.20
N ALA A 239 7.81 10.85 -34.27
CA ALA A 239 7.11 10.43 -35.49
C ALA A 239 8.00 9.96 -36.67
N GLN A 240 9.25 9.54 -36.40
CA GLN A 240 10.17 9.05 -37.44
C GLN A 240 10.14 7.53 -37.64
N VAL A 241 9.46 6.77 -36.77
CA VAL A 241 9.39 5.31 -36.85
C VAL A 241 7.94 4.89 -37.14
N ARG A 242 7.78 4.01 -38.13
CA ARG A 242 6.49 3.45 -38.52
C ARG A 242 6.54 1.93 -38.61
N ASP A 243 5.41 1.31 -38.31
CA ASP A 243 5.11 -0.08 -38.62
C ASP A 243 3.78 -0.12 -39.38
N GLY A 244 3.87 -0.22 -40.71
CA GLY A 244 2.74 0.00 -41.62
C GLY A 244 2.08 1.36 -41.37
N ASN A 245 0.81 1.33 -40.93
CA ASN A 245 0.02 2.53 -40.66
C ASN A 245 0.23 3.12 -39.24
N TRP A 246 1.00 2.45 -38.38
CA TRP A 246 1.19 2.85 -37.00
C TRP A 246 2.43 3.73 -36.83
N LEU A 247 2.29 4.85 -36.10
CA LEU A 247 3.43 5.60 -35.58
C LEU A 247 3.90 4.93 -34.30
N VAL A 248 5.17 4.56 -34.25
CA VAL A 248 5.77 3.86 -33.10
C VAL A 248 6.56 4.85 -32.27
N GLY A 249 6.29 4.87 -30.96
CA GLY A 249 6.99 5.72 -29.98
C GLY A 249 7.54 4.90 -28.82
N MET A 250 8.71 5.30 -28.33
CA MET A 250 9.31 4.78 -27.10
C MET A 250 9.36 5.90 -26.06
N GLY A 251 8.73 5.70 -24.91
CA GLY A 251 8.68 6.64 -23.81
C GLY A 251 9.15 6.01 -22.51
N MET A 252 9.64 6.84 -21.59
CA MET A 252 10.06 6.41 -20.26
C MET A 252 9.62 7.43 -19.22
N ALA A 253 9.41 6.94 -18.00
CA ALA A 253 9.11 7.76 -16.83
C ALA A 253 9.70 7.06 -15.60
N ALA A 254 9.97 7.84 -14.57
CA ALA A 254 10.42 7.34 -13.29
C ALA A 254 9.24 7.11 -12.33
N GLY A 255 9.39 6.13 -11.44
CA GLY A 255 8.45 5.84 -10.36
C GLY A 255 9.05 6.18 -9.00
N PHE A 256 8.24 6.77 -8.11
CA PHE A 256 8.63 7.06 -6.73
C PHE A 256 7.46 6.85 -5.78
N ARG A 257 7.73 6.21 -4.63
CA ARG A 257 6.78 6.11 -3.52
C ARG A 257 7.55 5.88 -2.21
N ASN A 258 7.15 6.59 -1.15
CA ASN A 258 7.75 6.44 0.16
C ASN A 258 7.52 5.04 0.77
N ASN A 259 8.45 4.58 1.60
CA ASN A 259 8.25 3.44 2.49
C ASN A 259 7.79 3.94 3.87
N MET A 260 6.69 3.39 4.37
CA MET A 260 6.04 3.84 5.61
C MET A 260 6.03 2.71 6.63
N LEU A 261 6.36 3.02 7.89
CA LEU A 261 6.35 2.05 8.98
C LEU A 261 5.13 2.29 9.87
N MET A 262 4.42 1.22 10.18
CA MET A 262 3.25 1.20 11.03
C MET A 262 3.36 0.01 11.98
N LYS A 263 2.88 0.18 13.21
CA LYS A 263 2.81 -0.92 14.17
C LYS A 263 1.92 -2.04 13.60
N SER A 264 2.38 -3.28 13.72
CA SER A 264 1.64 -4.46 13.28
C SER A 264 1.95 -5.64 14.19
N ALA A 265 0.93 -6.41 14.57
CA ALA A 265 1.05 -7.54 15.48
C ALA A 265 0.45 -8.81 14.88
N ALA A 266 0.95 -9.95 15.37
CA ALA A 266 0.46 -11.28 15.04
C ALA A 266 0.50 -12.17 16.29
N ARG A 267 -0.26 -13.27 16.25
CA ARG A 267 -0.20 -14.36 17.22
C ARG A 267 0.26 -15.60 16.47
N VAL A 268 1.26 -16.29 17.00
CA VAL A 268 1.78 -17.53 16.42
C VAL A 268 1.74 -18.61 17.48
N GLY A 269 1.31 -19.81 17.10
CA GLY A 269 1.32 -21.00 17.94
C GLY A 269 1.75 -22.22 17.15
N ILE A 270 2.21 -23.25 17.85
CA ILE A 270 2.51 -24.56 17.29
C ILE A 270 1.67 -25.61 18.02
N ASP A 271 1.05 -26.53 17.28
CA ASP A 271 0.26 -27.62 17.86
C ASP A 271 1.09 -28.91 18.08
N LYS A 272 0.46 -29.94 18.66
CA LYS A 272 1.11 -31.23 18.93
C LYS A 272 1.50 -32.01 17.65
N LYS A 273 0.99 -31.61 16.49
CA LYS A 273 1.31 -32.19 15.18
C LYS A 273 2.44 -31.42 14.47
N GLY A 274 2.99 -30.38 15.11
CA GLY A 274 4.01 -29.51 14.53
C GLY A 274 3.45 -28.48 13.55
N MET A 275 2.12 -28.26 13.51
CA MET A 275 1.53 -27.24 12.65
C MET A 275 1.68 -25.86 13.29
N VAL A 276 2.28 -24.93 12.56
CA VAL A 276 2.40 -23.52 12.95
C VAL A 276 1.16 -22.77 12.48
N THR A 277 0.42 -22.16 13.40
CA THR A 277 -0.73 -21.31 13.07
C THR A 277 -0.39 -19.85 13.35
N VAL A 278 -0.51 -19.01 12.33
CA VAL A 278 -0.37 -17.56 12.41
C VAL A 278 -1.76 -16.92 12.32
N ALA A 279 -2.07 -16.00 13.23
CA ALA A 279 -3.30 -15.22 13.22
C ALA A 279 -2.99 -13.72 13.35
N THR A 280 -3.55 -12.90 12.47
CA THR A 280 -3.44 -11.44 12.50
C THR A 280 -4.64 -10.84 11.77
N ASP A 281 -5.10 -9.65 12.15
CA ASP A 281 -6.22 -9.00 11.44
C ASP A 281 -5.82 -8.41 10.08
N MET A 282 -4.56 -8.60 9.66
CA MET A 282 -4.07 -8.22 8.35
C MET A 282 -4.95 -8.79 7.24
N THR A 283 -5.09 -8.09 6.13
CA THR A 283 -5.94 -8.49 5.00
C THR A 283 -5.11 -8.96 3.81
N ASP A 284 -5.68 -9.87 3.02
CA ASP A 284 -5.20 -10.16 1.68
C ASP A 284 -6.25 -9.68 0.66
N ILE A 285 -5.90 -8.64 -0.09
CA ILE A 285 -6.79 -8.03 -1.08
C ILE A 285 -6.43 -8.44 -2.52
N GLY A 286 -5.76 -9.59 -2.66
CA GLY A 286 -5.06 -10.01 -3.87
C GLY A 286 -3.59 -9.59 -3.90
N THR A 287 -3.05 -9.18 -2.75
CA THR A 287 -1.63 -8.79 -2.60
C THR A 287 -0.71 -9.97 -2.33
N GLY A 288 -1.25 -11.12 -1.90
CA GLY A 288 -0.47 -12.31 -1.55
C GLY A 288 -0.02 -12.34 -0.09
N THR A 289 -0.69 -11.58 0.78
CA THR A 289 -0.42 -11.51 2.22
C THR A 289 -0.44 -12.88 2.89
N TYR A 290 -1.39 -13.75 2.54
CA TYR A 290 -1.43 -15.12 3.07
C TYR A 290 -0.12 -15.86 2.83
N THR A 291 0.39 -15.77 1.60
CA THR A 291 1.60 -16.47 1.17
C THR A 291 2.85 -15.93 1.85
N ILE A 292 3.05 -14.60 1.86
CA ILE A 292 4.27 -14.01 2.44
C ILE A 292 4.34 -14.16 3.97
N ILE A 293 3.19 -14.18 4.65
CA ILE A 293 3.13 -14.47 6.09
C ILE A 293 3.46 -15.94 6.35
N ALA A 294 2.94 -16.85 5.52
CA ALA A 294 3.31 -18.26 5.61
C ALA A 294 4.81 -18.46 5.39
N GLN A 295 5.39 -17.83 4.37
CA GLN A 295 6.83 -17.87 4.08
C GLN A 295 7.66 -17.33 5.25
N THR A 296 7.26 -16.19 5.81
CA THR A 296 7.97 -15.61 6.96
C THR A 296 7.96 -16.55 8.17
N ALA A 297 6.80 -17.14 8.47
CA ALA A 297 6.68 -18.06 9.60
C ALA A 297 7.40 -19.39 9.34
N ALA A 298 7.32 -19.95 8.13
CA ALA A 298 8.02 -21.16 7.72
C ALA A 298 9.53 -21.01 7.89
N GLU A 299 10.09 -19.96 7.30
CA GLU A 299 11.51 -19.60 7.39
C GLU A 299 11.93 -19.41 8.86
N THR A 300 11.17 -18.61 9.60
CA THR A 300 11.52 -18.28 10.99
C THR A 300 11.38 -19.49 11.91
N MET A 301 10.44 -20.41 11.66
CA MET A 301 10.21 -21.58 12.51
C MET A 301 10.95 -22.83 12.03
N GLY A 302 11.66 -22.76 10.89
CA GLY A 302 12.43 -23.88 10.33
C GLY A 302 11.56 -25.06 9.91
N VAL A 303 10.37 -24.78 9.38
CA VAL A 303 9.40 -25.79 8.90
C VAL A 303 9.06 -25.55 7.43
N ASP A 304 8.56 -26.58 6.77
CA ASP A 304 8.05 -26.44 5.40
C ASP A 304 6.77 -25.60 5.35
N MET A 305 6.51 -24.98 4.20
CA MET A 305 5.35 -24.12 3.97
C MET A 305 4.01 -24.83 4.22
N ASP A 306 3.92 -26.13 3.94
CA ASP A 306 2.71 -26.94 4.16
C ASP A 306 2.41 -27.19 5.66
N LYS A 307 3.36 -26.86 6.55
CA LYS A 307 3.18 -26.86 8.00
C LYS A 307 2.66 -25.55 8.57
N VAL A 308 2.36 -24.55 7.72
CA VAL A 308 1.90 -23.24 8.17
C VAL A 308 0.44 -22.98 7.78
N ILE A 309 -0.39 -22.68 8.78
CA ILE A 309 -1.76 -22.20 8.61
C ILE A 309 -1.79 -20.71 8.89
N VAL A 310 -2.36 -19.91 8.00
CA VAL A 310 -2.48 -18.46 8.15
C VAL A 310 -3.96 -18.06 8.22
N LEU A 311 -4.33 -17.34 9.27
CA LEU A 311 -5.67 -16.83 9.53
C LEU A 311 -5.64 -15.30 9.51
N LEU A 312 -6.35 -14.71 8.55
CA LEU A 312 -6.36 -13.27 8.26
C LEU A 312 -7.74 -12.65 8.42
N GLY A 313 -7.77 -11.32 8.48
CA GLY A 313 -8.98 -10.54 8.25
C GLY A 313 -10.06 -10.66 9.32
N ASP A 314 -9.73 -11.00 10.57
CA ASP A 314 -10.69 -11.06 11.67
C ASP A 314 -10.26 -10.16 12.83
N SER A 315 -11.13 -9.27 13.26
CA SER A 315 -10.86 -8.31 14.34
C SER A 315 -10.70 -8.94 15.75
N SER A 316 -10.90 -10.25 15.88
CA SER A 316 -10.53 -11.04 17.06
C SER A 316 -9.05 -11.46 17.07
N PHE A 317 -8.35 -11.30 15.94
CA PHE A 317 -6.91 -11.50 15.84
C PHE A 317 -6.14 -10.23 16.22
N PRO A 318 -4.84 -10.33 16.52
CA PRO A 318 -4.03 -9.15 16.84
C PRO A 318 -4.06 -8.10 15.73
N ALA A 319 -4.15 -6.83 16.13
CA ALA A 319 -4.22 -5.71 15.21
C ALA A 319 -2.91 -5.55 14.42
N SER A 320 -3.04 -5.54 13.11
CA SER A 320 -2.00 -5.27 12.13
C SER A 320 -2.01 -3.81 11.68
N ALA A 321 -1.09 -3.47 10.78
CA ALA A 321 -1.12 -2.19 10.08
C ALA A 321 -2.21 -2.09 8.99
N GLY A 322 -2.86 -3.21 8.63
CA GLY A 322 -3.79 -3.32 7.51
C GLY A 322 -3.18 -3.05 6.13
N SER A 323 -4.02 -3.12 5.10
CA SER A 323 -3.59 -2.99 3.70
C SER A 323 -3.74 -1.55 3.19
N GLY A 324 -2.74 -0.72 3.40
CA GLY A 324 -2.68 0.67 2.91
C GLY A 324 -1.26 1.16 2.74
N GLY A 325 -1.10 2.33 2.09
CA GLY A 325 0.19 3.04 2.00
C GLY A 325 1.40 2.21 1.57
N GLN A 326 1.18 1.11 0.82
CA GLN A 326 2.17 0.08 0.46
C GLN A 326 2.99 -0.51 1.63
N TRP A 327 2.53 -0.36 2.86
CA TRP A 327 3.25 -0.77 4.06
C TRP A 327 2.90 -2.18 4.53
N GLY A 328 1.85 -2.77 3.96
CA GLY A 328 1.20 -4.00 4.41
C GLY A 328 2.17 -5.18 4.52
N ALA A 329 2.90 -5.49 3.45
CA ALA A 329 3.84 -6.60 3.42
C ALA A 329 4.91 -6.46 4.51
N ASN A 330 5.72 -5.39 4.45
CA ASN A 330 6.82 -5.15 5.37
C ASN A 330 6.39 -5.17 6.85
N ASN A 331 5.31 -4.45 7.19
CA ASN A 331 4.90 -4.36 8.59
C ASN A 331 4.24 -5.65 9.09
N SER A 332 3.41 -6.32 8.27
CA SER A 332 2.76 -7.56 8.69
C SER A 332 3.76 -8.70 8.88
N THR A 333 4.72 -8.87 7.96
CA THR A 333 5.76 -9.89 8.10
C THR A 333 6.71 -9.56 9.27
N ALA A 334 7.03 -8.29 9.52
CA ALA A 334 7.79 -7.91 10.72
C ALA A 334 7.05 -8.24 12.02
N GLY A 335 5.73 -8.05 12.07
CA GLY A 335 4.89 -8.45 13.21
C GLY A 335 4.86 -9.98 13.42
N VAL A 336 4.83 -10.75 12.33
CA VAL A 336 4.90 -12.22 12.36
C VAL A 336 6.28 -12.67 12.82
N TYR A 337 7.35 -12.10 12.27
CA TYR A 337 8.73 -12.37 12.68
C TYR A 337 8.90 -12.16 14.19
N ALA A 338 8.45 -11.01 14.72
CA ALA A 338 8.53 -10.73 16.16
C ALA A 338 7.79 -11.79 17.01
N ALA A 339 6.61 -12.22 16.57
CA ALA A 339 5.84 -13.27 17.26
C ALA A 339 6.51 -14.65 17.17
N CYS A 340 7.07 -15.01 16.00
CA CYS A 340 7.84 -16.23 15.80
C CYS A 340 9.11 -16.26 16.66
N MET A 341 9.85 -15.15 16.73
CA MET A 341 11.02 -15.05 17.61
C MET A 341 10.65 -15.31 19.07
N LYS A 342 9.53 -14.74 19.53
CA LYS A 342 9.06 -15.00 20.90
C LYS A 342 8.63 -16.46 21.12
N LEU A 343 8.04 -17.09 20.11
CA LEU A 343 7.70 -18.51 20.16
C LEU A 343 8.96 -19.38 20.19
N ARG A 344 9.99 -19.07 19.41
CA ARG A 344 11.29 -19.78 19.43
C ARG A 344 11.93 -19.75 20.82
N GLU A 345 11.95 -18.58 21.46
CA GLU A 345 12.42 -18.45 22.85
C GLU A 345 11.63 -19.37 23.79
N THR A 346 10.30 -19.38 23.66
CA THR A 346 9.43 -20.19 24.51
C THR A 346 9.66 -21.69 24.32
N ILE A 347 9.87 -22.13 23.07
CA ILE A 347 10.17 -23.54 22.74
C ILE A 347 11.56 -23.92 23.28
N ALA A 348 12.57 -23.09 23.06
CA ALA A 348 13.93 -23.34 23.57
C ALA A 348 13.95 -23.49 25.10
N LEU A 349 13.28 -22.59 25.82
CA LEU A 349 13.17 -22.66 27.28
C LEU A 349 12.48 -23.93 27.74
N LYS A 350 11.36 -24.32 27.11
CA LYS A 350 10.66 -25.58 27.43
C LYS A 350 11.49 -26.82 27.12
N ALA A 351 12.37 -26.76 26.11
CA ALA A 351 13.28 -27.83 25.74
C ALA A 351 14.54 -27.91 26.63
N GLY A 352 14.73 -26.97 27.55
CA GLY A 352 15.97 -26.88 28.34
C GLY A 352 17.20 -26.52 27.49
N PHE A 353 16.99 -25.74 26.43
CA PHE A 353 18.04 -25.20 25.55
C PHE A 353 18.33 -23.73 25.89
N ASN A 354 19.60 -23.32 25.75
CA ASN A 354 19.96 -21.91 25.80
C ASN A 354 19.48 -21.24 24.51
N SER A 355 18.56 -20.29 24.60
CA SER A 355 17.91 -19.63 23.45
C SER A 355 18.87 -18.93 22.49
N ALA A 356 20.07 -18.55 22.94
CA ALA A 356 21.06 -17.86 22.11
C ALA A 356 21.63 -18.73 20.97
N ASP A 357 21.71 -20.05 21.18
CA ASP A 357 22.42 -20.98 20.28
C ASP A 357 21.48 -22.01 19.63
N VAL A 358 20.17 -21.73 19.59
CA VAL A 358 19.18 -22.67 19.07
C VAL A 358 18.90 -22.45 17.60
N GLN A 359 19.08 -23.52 16.82
CA GLN A 359 18.71 -23.56 15.41
C GLN A 359 17.35 -24.22 15.25
N PHE A 360 16.52 -23.63 14.40
CA PHE A 360 15.26 -24.24 13.94
C PHE A 360 15.45 -24.52 12.45
N ALA A 361 15.43 -25.79 12.07
CA ALA A 361 15.61 -26.24 10.70
C ALA A 361 15.08 -27.67 10.54
N ASP A 362 14.58 -28.01 9.35
CA ASP A 362 14.08 -29.34 8.99
C ASP A 362 13.01 -29.88 9.96
N GLY A 363 12.15 -29.00 10.49
CA GLY A 363 11.15 -29.33 11.50
C GLY A 363 11.74 -29.74 12.84
N LYS A 364 12.99 -29.35 13.14
CA LYS A 364 13.68 -29.69 14.40
C LYS A 364 14.27 -28.46 15.07
N VAL A 365 14.35 -28.54 16.38
CA VAL A 365 15.03 -27.56 17.24
C VAL A 365 16.32 -28.18 17.75
N ARG A 366 17.47 -27.59 17.41
CA ARG A 366 18.82 -28.13 17.71
C ARG A 366 19.61 -27.18 18.60
N SER A 367 20.33 -27.72 19.57
CA SER A 367 21.30 -27.00 20.42
C SER A 367 22.49 -27.92 20.72
N GLY A 368 23.63 -27.64 20.08
CA GLY A 368 24.78 -28.56 20.06
C GLY A 368 24.38 -29.95 19.52
N ASN A 369 24.65 -31.00 20.30
CA ASN A 369 24.33 -32.39 19.93
C ASN A 369 22.90 -32.82 20.33
N ARG A 370 22.08 -31.93 20.90
CA ARG A 370 20.70 -32.23 21.31
C ARG A 370 19.72 -31.73 20.25
N SER A 371 18.67 -32.51 19.98
CA SER A 371 17.57 -32.11 19.10
C SER A 371 16.23 -32.57 19.63
N ILE A 372 15.19 -31.76 19.41
CA ILE A 372 13.78 -32.16 19.54
C ILE A 372 13.07 -31.93 18.21
N SER A 373 12.03 -32.70 17.94
CA SER A 373 11.14 -32.56 16.77
C SER A 373 9.82 -31.93 17.17
#